data_AF-A0A1V4MKX4-F1
#
_entry.id   AF-A0A1V4MKX4-F1
#
_cell.length_a   1.000
_cell.length_b   1.000
_cell.length_c   1.000
_cell.angle_alpha   90.00
_cell.angle_beta   90.00
_cell.angle_gamma   90.00
#
_symmetry.space_group_name_H-M   'P 1'
#
loop_
_entity.id
_entity.type
_entity.pdbx_description
1 polymer ?
#
loop_
_entity_poly.entity_id
_entity_poly.type
_entity_poly.pdbx_seq_one_letter_code
_entity_poly.pdbx_strand_id
1 'polypeptide(L)'
;MALIKEDSNILNKEMLEAWKIYIDSLEKSLKSLEKDVGEAACQASTCTGEWCAAVEHVTDEISNALYSISEPSMASEEDHRKIKELKHRVRNLYAKYKSIPKP
;
A
#
# COMPACT_ATOMS: atom_id res chain seq x y z
N MET A 1 -32.00 -13.65 -19.92
CA MET A 1 -31.68 -12.31 -19.36
C MET A 1 -31.55 -12.31 -17.83
N ALA A 2 -32.37 -13.04 -17.07
CA ALA A 2 -32.21 -13.11 -15.60
C ALA A 2 -30.88 -13.77 -15.16
N LEU A 3 -30.52 -14.92 -15.76
CA LEU A 3 -29.26 -15.64 -15.46
C LEU A 3 -28.00 -14.78 -15.73
N ILE A 4 -27.96 -14.09 -16.87
CA ILE A 4 -26.83 -13.20 -17.22
C ILE A 4 -26.65 -12.05 -16.21
N LYS A 5 -27.75 -11.53 -15.64
CA LYS A 5 -27.68 -10.50 -14.60
C LYS A 5 -27.15 -11.07 -13.28
N GLU A 6 -27.50 -12.30 -12.96
CA GLU A 6 -26.99 -13.00 -11.78
C GLU A 6 -25.49 -13.27 -11.90
N ASP A 7 -25.03 -13.78 -13.05
CA ASP A 7 -23.61 -13.98 -13.35
C ASP A 7 -22.82 -12.66 -13.26
N SER A 8 -23.37 -11.57 -13.79
CA SER A 8 -22.76 -10.24 -13.67
C SER A 8 -22.63 -9.77 -12.22
N ASN A 9 -23.62 -10.06 -11.37
CA ASN A 9 -23.57 -9.69 -9.95
C ASN A 9 -22.53 -10.50 -9.18
N ILE A 10 -22.40 -11.80 -9.51
CA ILE A 10 -21.37 -12.68 -8.91
C ILE A 10 -19.98 -12.17 -9.29
N LEU A 11 -19.73 -11.95 -10.58
CA LEU A 11 -18.45 -11.43 -11.08
C LEU A 11 -18.08 -10.12 -10.36
N ASN A 12 -19.02 -9.19 -10.29
CA ASN A 12 -18.84 -7.89 -9.66
C ASN A 12 -18.46 -8.00 -8.17
N LYS A 13 -19.13 -8.91 -7.45
CA LYS A 13 -18.86 -9.19 -6.04
C LYS A 13 -17.48 -9.79 -5.84
N GLU A 14 -17.12 -10.81 -6.62
CA GLU A 14 -15.81 -11.48 -6.53
C GLU A 14 -14.66 -10.53 -6.88
N MET A 15 -14.83 -9.71 -7.93
CA MET A 15 -13.86 -8.68 -8.28
C MET A 15 -13.67 -7.66 -7.16
N LEU A 16 -14.77 -7.18 -6.56
CA LEU A 16 -14.70 -6.22 -5.46
C LEU A 16 -14.01 -6.82 -4.23
N GLU A 17 -14.30 -8.09 -3.91
CA GLU A 17 -13.69 -8.80 -2.79
C GLU A 17 -12.18 -8.99 -2.99
N ALA A 18 -11.77 -9.50 -4.16
CA ALA A 18 -10.36 -9.66 -4.50
C ALA A 18 -9.60 -8.32 -4.48
N TRP A 19 -10.25 -7.26 -4.99
CA TRP A 19 -9.69 -5.92 -4.96
C TRP A 19 -9.52 -5.37 -3.54
N LYS A 20 -10.50 -5.58 -2.65
CA LYS A 20 -10.36 -5.20 -1.22
C LYS A 20 -9.24 -5.97 -0.52
N ILE A 21 -9.10 -7.27 -0.80
CA ILE A 21 -8.00 -8.09 -0.28
C ILE A 21 -6.64 -7.54 -0.73
N TYR A 22 -6.53 -7.12 -1.99
CA TYR A 22 -5.33 -6.48 -2.51
C TYR A 22 -4.99 -5.18 -1.75
N ILE A 23 -5.99 -4.31 -1.53
CA ILE A 23 -5.83 -3.09 -0.73
C ILE A 23 -5.38 -3.38 0.70
N ASP A 24 -6.00 -4.36 1.36
CA ASP A 24 -5.63 -4.77 2.71
C ASP A 24 -4.21 -5.33 2.77
N SER A 25 -3.77 -6.00 1.71
CA SER A 25 -2.40 -6.52 1.60
C SER A 25 -1.40 -5.37 1.47
N LEU A 26 -1.69 -4.35 0.65
CA LEU A 26 -0.86 -3.14 0.55
C LEU A 26 -0.78 -2.40 1.88
N GLU A 27 -1.89 -2.28 2.60
CA GLU A 27 -1.91 -1.68 3.93
C GLU A 27 -1.03 -2.43 4.93
N LYS A 28 -1.12 -3.77 4.96
CA LYS A 28 -0.30 -4.61 5.83
C LYS A 28 1.18 -4.47 5.51
N SER A 29 1.54 -4.51 4.24
CA SER A 29 2.93 -4.32 3.78
C SER A 29 3.46 -2.94 4.18
N LEU A 30 2.67 -1.88 3.96
CA LEU A 30 3.04 -0.52 4.35
C LEU A 30 3.21 -0.40 5.86
N LYS A 31 2.30 -0.98 6.66
CA LYS A 31 2.40 -0.99 8.12
C LYS A 31 3.64 -1.71 8.62
N SER A 32 4.04 -2.81 7.97
CA SER A 32 5.29 -3.51 8.30
C SER A 32 6.50 -2.62 8.02
N LEU A 33 6.55 -1.99 6.84
CA LEU A 33 7.65 -1.10 6.48
C LEU A 33 7.72 0.14 7.38
N GLU A 34 6.57 0.73 7.74
CA GLU A 34 6.48 1.85 8.69
C GLU A 34 7.09 1.48 10.05
N LYS A 35 6.85 0.25 10.51
CA LYS A 35 7.43 -0.28 11.74
C LYS A 35 8.95 -0.44 11.61
N ASP A 36 9.43 -1.10 10.56
CA ASP A 36 10.86 -1.36 10.36
C ASP A 36 11.67 -0.05 10.23
N VAL A 37 11.16 0.92 9.48
CA VAL A 37 11.76 2.27 9.38
C VAL A 37 11.72 3.02 10.71
N GLY A 38 10.65 2.85 11.48
CA GLY A 38 10.55 3.41 12.83
C GLY A 38 11.56 2.83 13.81
N GLU A 39 11.77 1.52 13.79
CA GLU A 39 12.72 0.82 14.65
C GLU A 39 14.18 1.10 14.27
N ALA A 40 14.49 1.15 12.97
CA ALA A 40 15.83 1.46 12.49
C ALA A 40 16.27 2.90 12.78
N ALA A 41 15.35 3.87 12.77
CA ALA A 41 15.64 5.25 13.19
C ALA A 41 16.14 5.32 14.65
N CYS A 42 15.79 4.34 15.49
CA CYS A 42 16.23 4.24 16.87
C CYS A 42 17.59 3.53 17.04
N GLN A 43 18.12 2.90 15.99
CA GLN A 43 19.34 2.09 16.05
C GLN A 43 20.33 2.56 14.99
N ALA A 44 21.21 3.50 15.35
CA ALA A 44 22.19 4.14 14.44
C ALA A 44 23.09 3.17 13.65
N SER A 45 23.25 1.92 14.11
CA SER A 45 24.02 0.87 13.42
C SER A 45 23.25 0.09 12.34
N THR A 46 21.94 0.32 12.19
CA THR A 46 21.06 -0.51 11.34
C THR A 46 20.92 -0.01 9.90
N CYS A 47 21.07 1.29 9.61
CA CYS A 47 21.06 1.76 8.21
C CYS A 47 22.42 1.43 7.57
N THR A 48 22.62 0.18 7.18
CA THR A 48 23.65 -0.20 6.21
C THR A 48 23.17 0.23 4.82
N GLY A 49 24.10 0.40 3.86
CA GLY A 49 23.72 0.75 2.48
C GLY A 49 22.69 -0.21 1.87
N GLU A 50 22.79 -1.51 2.19
CA GLU A 50 21.83 -2.53 1.75
C GLU A 50 20.44 -2.34 2.37
N TRP A 51 20.36 -2.05 3.67
CA TRP A 51 19.09 -1.78 4.34
C TRP A 51 18.42 -0.52 3.76
N CYS A 52 19.20 0.55 3.58
CA CYS A 52 18.69 1.81 3.04
C CYS A 52 18.17 1.60 1.58
N ALA A 53 18.86 0.78 0.76
CA ALA A 53 18.39 0.42 -0.60
C ALA A 53 17.12 -0.46 -0.59
N ALA A 54 17.03 -1.42 0.33
CA ALA A 54 15.85 -2.27 0.48
C ALA A 54 14.60 -1.44 0.86
N VAL A 55 14.74 -0.48 1.78
CA VAL A 55 13.64 0.42 2.15
C VAL A 55 13.19 1.26 0.96
N GLU A 56 14.12 1.82 0.19
CA GLU A 56 13.78 2.60 -1.01
C GLU A 56 13.01 1.74 -2.03
N HIS A 57 13.53 0.54 -2.32
CA HIS A 57 12.91 -0.38 -3.27
C HIS A 57 11.48 -0.76 -2.86
N VAL A 58 11.26 -1.20 -1.61
CA VAL A 58 9.93 -1.62 -1.14
C VAL A 58 8.97 -0.41 -1.06
N THR A 59 9.47 0.77 -0.68
CA THR A 59 8.65 1.99 -0.69
C THR A 59 8.17 2.32 -2.09
N ASP A 60 9.05 2.21 -3.09
CA ASP A 60 8.73 2.46 -4.49
C ASP A 60 7.73 1.43 -5.03
N GLU A 61 7.88 0.14 -4.70
CA GLU A 61 6.92 -0.91 -5.09
C GLU A 61 5.52 -0.63 -4.54
N ILE A 62 5.41 -0.32 -3.23
CA ILE A 62 4.12 0.02 -2.60
C ILE A 62 3.53 1.29 -3.22
N SER A 63 4.36 2.30 -3.45
CA SER A 63 3.93 3.55 -4.10
C SER A 63 3.39 3.28 -5.49
N ASN A 64 4.14 2.55 -6.33
CA ASN A 64 3.73 2.20 -7.68
C ASN A 64 2.42 1.41 -7.67
N ALA A 65 2.28 0.43 -6.79
CA ALA A 65 1.05 -0.35 -6.61
C ALA A 65 -0.15 0.54 -6.24
N LEU A 66 0.02 1.49 -5.33
CA LEU A 66 -1.05 2.41 -4.90
C LEU A 66 -1.42 3.43 -5.96
N TYR A 67 -0.45 3.98 -6.70
CA TYR A 67 -0.71 5.00 -7.72
C TYR A 67 -1.18 4.43 -9.06
N SER A 68 -0.89 3.16 -9.34
CA SER A 68 -1.37 2.46 -10.54
C SER A 68 -2.72 1.74 -10.34
N ILE A 69 -3.25 1.71 -9.11
CA ILE A 69 -4.49 0.99 -8.84
C ILE A 69 -5.67 1.61 -9.60
N SER A 70 -6.40 0.74 -10.29
CA SER A 70 -7.69 1.08 -10.89
C SER A 70 -8.80 0.78 -9.90
N GLU A 71 -9.66 1.77 -9.66
CA GLU A 71 -10.74 1.67 -8.68
C GLU A 71 -12.02 1.19 -9.39
N PRO A 72 -12.62 0.05 -8.99
CA PRO A 72 -13.83 -0.46 -9.62
C PRO A 72 -14.99 0.50 -9.35
N SER A 73 -15.94 0.61 -10.28
CA SER A 73 -17.09 1.53 -10.16
C SER A 73 -18.03 1.22 -8.99
N MET A 74 -17.87 0.05 -8.37
CA MET A 74 -18.66 -0.42 -7.23
C MET A 74 -17.93 -0.25 -5.89
N ALA A 75 -16.72 0.30 -5.91
CA ALA A 75 -16.01 0.67 -4.70
C ALA A 75 -16.83 1.72 -3.92
N SER A 76 -16.76 1.64 -2.60
CA SER A 76 -17.43 2.60 -1.73
C SER A 76 -16.57 3.84 -1.49
N GLU A 77 -17.19 4.93 -1.03
CA GLU A 77 -16.48 6.12 -0.56
C GLU A 77 -15.48 5.85 0.57
N GLU A 78 -15.69 4.78 1.35
CA GLU A 78 -14.75 4.32 2.36
C GLU A 78 -13.50 3.71 1.70
N ASP A 79 -13.69 2.88 0.69
CA ASP A 79 -12.58 2.26 -0.05
C ASP A 79 -11.73 3.33 -0.76
N HIS A 80 -12.38 4.33 -1.38
CA HIS A 80 -11.71 5.49 -1.98
C HIS A 80 -10.88 6.28 -0.96
N ARG A 81 -11.43 6.50 0.24
CA ARG A 81 -10.73 7.17 1.35
C ARG A 81 -9.52 6.38 1.80
N LYS A 82 -9.66 5.07 1.93
CA LYS A 82 -8.57 4.16 2.33
C LYS A 82 -7.38 4.26 1.38
N ILE A 83 -7.62 4.21 0.07
CA ILE A 83 -6.54 4.37 -0.93
C ILE A 83 -5.85 5.73 -0.80
N LYS A 84 -6.62 6.80 -0.64
CA LYS A 84 -6.07 8.15 -0.45
C LYS A 84 -5.21 8.25 0.81
N GLU A 85 -5.64 7.61 1.90
CA GLU A 85 -4.88 7.53 3.14
C GLU A 85 -3.57 6.75 2.94
N LEU A 86 -3.61 5.58 2.30
CA LEU A 86 -2.43 4.78 2.01
C LEU A 86 -1.42 5.54 1.13
N LYS A 87 -1.90 6.24 0.09
CA LYS A 87 -1.08 7.13 -0.76
C LYS A 87 -0.40 8.24 0.03
N HIS A 88 -1.08 8.79 1.04
CA HIS A 88 -0.50 9.80 1.92
C HIS A 88 0.53 9.20 2.88
N ARG A 89 0.22 8.05 3.49
CA ARG A 89 1.10 7.32 4.40
C ARG A 89 2.42 6.91 3.75
N VAL A 90 2.39 6.34 2.53
CA VAL A 90 3.62 5.97 1.82
C VAL A 90 4.50 7.19 1.51
N ARG A 91 3.91 8.33 1.13
CA ARG A 91 4.66 9.59 0.95
C ARG A 91 5.28 10.07 2.25
N ASN A 92 4.54 10.04 3.34
CA ASN A 92 5.04 10.45 4.66
C ASN A 92 6.16 9.54 5.15
N LEU A 93 6.03 8.23 4.92
CA LEU A 93 7.07 7.25 5.22
C LEU A 93 8.35 7.55 4.45
N TYR A 94 8.24 7.80 3.14
CA TYR A 94 9.39 8.16 2.32
C TYR A 94 10.07 9.44 2.81
N ALA A 95 9.29 10.47 3.14
CA ALA A 95 9.82 11.72 3.70
C ALA A 95 10.53 11.49 5.04
N LYS A 96 9.91 10.69 5.94
CA LYS A 96 10.51 10.31 7.22
C LYS A 96 11.83 9.56 7.01
N TYR A 97 11.84 8.55 6.14
CA TYR A 97 13.05 7.80 5.79
C TYR A 97 14.15 8.70 5.23
N LYS A 98 13.81 9.66 4.35
CA LYS A 98 14.80 10.61 3.81
C LYS A 98 15.37 11.55 4.87
N SER A 99 14.65 11.83 5.95
CA SER A 99 15.16 12.62 7.09
C SER A 99 16.11 11.85 8.03
N ILE A 100 16.17 10.52 7.93
CA ILE A 100 17.10 9.72 8.73
C ILE A 100 18.54 9.95 8.22
N PRO A 101 19.48 10.35 9.10
CA PRO A 101 20.90 10.44 8.74
C PRO A 101 21.41 9.11 8.21
N LYS A 102 22.05 9.13 7.04
CA LYS A 102 22.68 7.96 6.43
C LYS A 102 24.18 7.98 6.77
N PRO A 103 24.81 6.82 6.98
CA PRO A 103 26.25 6.74 7.18
C PRO A 103 27.04 7.19 5.96
#